data_AF-A0A975GW53-F1
#
_entry.id   AF-A0A975GW53-F1
#
_cell.length_a   1.000
_cell.length_b   1.000
_cell.length_c   1.000
_cell.angle_alpha   90.00
_cell.angle_beta   90.00
_cell.angle_gamma   90.00
#
_symmetry.space_group_name_H-M   'P 1'
#
loop_
_entity.id
_entity.type
_entity.pdbx_description
1 polymer ?
#
loop_
_entity_poly.entity_id
_entity_poly.type
_entity_poly.pdbx_seq_one_letter_code
_entity_poly.pdbx_strand_id
1 'polypeptide(L)'
;MESVFKEVASYVSLLCEFLAVLCVVVGACKAALMCLKPLLSDSPGGAYKPAWIALAAWLMLALEFALAADIADTAIAPNWTEIGQLAAIAAIRTVLNFFLARDVETLAEPERSETVAPAA
;
A
#
# COMPACT_ATOMS: atom_id res chain seq x y z
N MET A 1 -32.87 0.28 14.49
CA MET A 1 -31.52 0.36 15.11
C MET A 1 -30.49 -0.31 14.21
N GLU A 2 -30.73 -1.54 13.75
CA GLU A 2 -29.87 -2.25 12.79
C GLU A 2 -29.70 -1.52 11.44
N SER A 3 -30.75 -0.89 10.90
CA SER A 3 -30.66 -0.12 9.66
C SER A 3 -29.72 1.08 9.76
N VAL A 4 -29.80 1.83 10.87
CA VAL A 4 -28.94 2.99 11.15
C VAL A 4 -27.48 2.55 11.30
N PHE A 5 -27.24 1.42 11.96
CA PHE A 5 -25.89 0.86 12.09
C PHE A 5 -25.30 0.47 10.73
N LYS A 6 -26.09 -0.22 9.89
CA LYS A 6 -25.68 -0.60 8.52
C LYS A 6 -25.33 0.61 7.66
N GLU A 7 -26.17 1.63 7.72
CA GLU A 7 -25.98 2.86 6.96
C GLU A 7 -24.71 3.60 7.39
N VAL A 8 -24.46 3.73 8.70
CA VAL A 8 -23.24 4.36 9.23
C VAL A 8 -21.99 3.60 8.82
N ALA A 9 -21.97 2.27 9.00
CA ALA A 9 -20.81 1.46 8.64
C ALA A 9 -20.52 1.48 7.13
N SER A 10 -21.56 1.51 6.28
CA SER A 10 -21.40 1.67 4.84
C SER A 10 -20.76 3.02 4.47
N TYR A 11 -21.18 4.12 5.11
CA TYR A 11 -20.53 5.43 4.92
C TYR A 11 -19.07 5.43 5.39
N VAL A 12 -18.76 4.74 6.50
CA VAL A 12 -17.40 4.59 6.99
C VAL A 12 -16.54 3.81 6.00
N SER A 13 -17.02 2.66 5.50
CA SER A 13 -16.32 1.86 4.49
C SER A 13 -16.02 2.70 3.25
N LEU A 14 -17.03 3.37 2.69
CA LEU A 14 -16.88 4.23 1.52
C LEU A 14 -15.86 5.36 1.72
N LEU A 15 -15.88 5.99 2.90
CA LEU A 15 -14.91 7.04 3.23
C LEU A 15 -13.48 6.47 3.31
N CYS A 16 -13.31 5.32 3.95
CA CYS A 16 -12.03 4.63 4.05
C CYS A 16 -11.49 4.22 2.67
N GLU A 17 -12.33 3.66 1.79
CA GLU A 17 -11.97 3.36 0.40
C GLU A 17 -11.52 4.61 -0.36
N PHE A 18 -12.27 5.70 -0.22
CA PHE A 18 -11.93 6.97 -0.87
C PHE A 18 -10.56 7.49 -0.41
N LEU A 19 -10.29 7.44 0.90
CA LEU A 19 -8.99 7.84 1.47
C LEU A 19 -7.85 6.92 1.00
N ALA A 20 -8.10 5.62 0.88
CA ALA A 20 -7.13 4.67 0.34
C ALA A 20 -6.76 5.05 -1.10
N VAL A 21 -7.75 5.25 -1.97
CA VAL A 21 -7.54 5.67 -3.36
C VAL A 21 -6.79 7.00 -3.43
N LEU A 22 -7.15 7.97 -2.59
CA LEU A 22 -6.47 9.26 -2.53
C LEU A 22 -4.99 9.11 -2.17
N CYS A 23 -4.66 8.26 -1.19
CA CYS A 23 -3.28 7.96 -0.82
C CYS A 23 -2.48 7.35 -1.98
N VAL A 24 -3.07 6.41 -2.71
CA VAL A 24 -2.44 5.81 -3.91
C VAL A 24 -2.16 6.89 -4.96
N VAL A 25 -3.14 7.74 -5.26
CA VAL A 25 -2.98 8.82 -6.27
C VAL A 25 -1.89 9.80 -5.86
N VAL A 26 -1.89 10.27 -4.61
CA VAL A 26 -0.88 11.21 -4.12
C VAL A 26 0.52 10.59 -4.13
N GLY A 27 0.65 9.34 -3.67
CA GLY A 27 1.92 8.61 -3.69
C GLY A 27 2.46 8.43 -5.11
N ALA A 28 1.61 8.01 -6.04
CA ALA A 28 1.96 7.84 -7.45
C ALA A 28 2.38 9.17 -8.09
N CYS A 29 1.63 10.25 -7.89
CA CYS A 29 2.01 11.58 -8.40
C CYS A 29 3.35 12.03 -7.84
N LYS A 30 3.59 11.88 -6.52
CA LYS A 30 4.85 12.28 -5.89
C LYS A 30 6.04 11.47 -6.42
N ALA A 31 5.89 10.16 -6.56
CA ALA A 31 6.91 9.28 -7.11
C ALA A 31 7.20 9.62 -8.59
N ALA A 32 6.16 9.87 -9.39
CA ALA A 32 6.31 10.28 -10.79
C ALA A 32 7.08 11.61 -10.92
N LEU A 33 6.76 12.61 -10.10
CA LEU A 33 7.47 13.89 -10.06
C LEU A 33 8.95 13.73 -9.64
N MET A 34 9.22 12.82 -8.69
CA MET A 34 10.60 12.50 -8.27
C MET A 34 11.39 11.78 -9.36
N CYS A 35 10.76 10.91 -10.15
CA CYS A 35 11.40 10.28 -11.30
C CYS A 35 11.60 11.24 -12.47
N LEU A 36 10.72 12.22 -12.67
CA LEU A 36 10.78 13.16 -13.79
C LEU A 36 11.88 14.24 -13.64
N LYS A 37 12.13 14.72 -12.41
CA LYS A 37 13.17 15.74 -12.13
C LYS A 37 14.59 15.34 -12.60
N PRO A 38 15.10 14.13 -12.32
CA PRO A 38 16.40 13.66 -12.80
C PRO A 38 16.45 13.40 -14.32
N LEU A 39 15.31 13.17 -14.99
CA LEU A 39 15.32 13.09 -16.45
C LEU A 39 15.60 14.44 -17.13
N LEU A 40 15.36 15.54 -16.41
CA LEU A 40 15.62 16.91 -16.86
C LEU A 40 16.98 17.46 -16.36
N SER A 41 17.75 16.68 -15.60
CA SER A 41 19.01 17.10 -14.96
C SER A 41 20.08 16.03 -15.15
N ASP A 42 21.32 16.39 -15.47
CA ASP A 42 22.43 15.50 -15.89
C ASP A 42 23.01 14.56 -14.80
N SER A 43 22.20 14.05 -13.85
CA SER A 43 22.64 13.11 -12.81
C SER A 43 21.93 11.75 -12.93
N PRO A 44 22.50 10.84 -13.73
CA PRO A 44 21.97 9.49 -13.90
C PRO A 44 22.48 8.60 -12.76
N GLY A 45 21.59 8.18 -11.83
CA GLY A 45 21.89 7.00 -11.01
C GLY A 45 21.24 6.90 -9.63
N GLY A 46 20.67 7.96 -9.05
CA GLY A 46 20.29 7.94 -7.62
C GLY A 46 18.79 8.03 -7.28
N ALA A 47 17.92 8.39 -8.22
CA ALA A 47 16.58 8.89 -7.88
C ALA A 47 15.47 7.82 -7.81
N TYR A 48 15.72 6.61 -8.32
CA TYR A 48 14.74 5.52 -8.29
C TYR A 48 14.43 5.07 -6.86
N LYS A 49 15.47 4.80 -6.06
CA LYS A 49 15.32 4.32 -4.67
C LYS A 49 14.47 5.26 -3.79
N PRO A 50 14.72 6.59 -3.74
CA PRO A 50 13.89 7.49 -2.93
C PRO A 50 12.46 7.64 -3.47
N ALA A 51 12.24 7.63 -4.79
CA ALA A 51 10.89 7.68 -5.37
C ALA A 51 10.08 6.42 -5.00
N TRP A 52 10.72 5.25 -5.06
CA TRP A 52 10.10 3.99 -4.72
C TRP A 52 9.84 3.85 -3.21
N ILE A 53 10.76 4.27 -2.32
CA ILE A 53 10.51 4.30 -0.87
C ILE A 53 9.32 5.21 -0.54
N ALA A 54 9.25 6.39 -1.18
CA ALA A 54 8.13 7.31 -1.00
C ALA A 54 6.81 6.68 -1.45
N LEU A 55 6.79 6.02 -2.61
CA LEU A 55 5.60 5.31 -3.10
C LEU A 55 5.17 4.21 -2.14
N ALA A 56 6.10 3.37 -1.69
CA ALA A 56 5.83 2.28 -0.77
C ALA A 56 5.18 2.77 0.54
N ALA A 57 5.63 3.89 1.10
CA ALA A 57 5.03 4.49 2.29
C ALA A 57 3.56 4.93 2.06
N TRP A 58 3.26 5.53 0.90
CA TRP A 58 1.89 5.91 0.56
C TRP A 58 0.98 4.70 0.29
N LEU A 59 1.52 3.65 -0.34
CA LEU A 59 0.79 2.40 -0.54
C LEU A 59 0.47 1.73 0.80
N MET A 60 1.43 1.66 1.72
CA MET A 60 1.21 1.12 3.07
C MET A 60 0.09 1.88 3.80
N LEU A 61 0.08 3.21 3.73
CA LEU A 61 -1.00 4.01 4.31
C LEU A 61 -2.36 3.73 3.65
N ALA A 62 -2.40 3.62 2.33
CA ALA A 62 -3.63 3.27 1.61
C ALA A 62 -4.18 1.91 2.05
N LEU A 63 -3.29 0.96 2.35
CA LEU A 63 -3.65 -0.39 2.78
C LEU A 63 -4.28 -0.43 4.17
N GLU A 64 -3.83 0.42 5.10
CA GLU A 64 -4.46 0.56 6.41
C GLU A 64 -5.89 1.13 6.29
N PHE A 65 -6.10 2.12 5.43
CA PHE A 65 -7.45 2.64 5.16
C PHE A 65 -8.34 1.60 4.51
N ALA A 66 -7.81 0.87 3.53
CA ALA A 66 -8.54 -0.20 2.90
C ALA A 66 -8.89 -1.29 3.93
N LEU A 67 -7.99 -1.60 4.89
CA LEU A 67 -8.25 -2.59 5.94
C LEU A 67 -9.38 -2.14 6.86
N ALA A 68 -9.42 -0.85 7.20
CA ALA A 68 -10.52 -0.28 7.95
C ALA A 68 -11.87 -0.40 7.21
N ALA A 69 -11.88 -0.22 5.88
CA ALA A 69 -13.06 -0.43 5.05
C ALA A 69 -13.55 -1.88 5.10
N ASP A 70 -12.64 -2.85 4.89
CA ASP A 70 -12.97 -4.28 4.95
C ASP A 70 -13.56 -4.67 6.32
N ILE A 71 -12.98 -4.17 7.42
CA ILE A 71 -13.50 -4.43 8.77
C ILE A 71 -14.92 -3.87 8.92
N ALA A 72 -15.17 -2.65 8.43
CA ALA A 72 -16.51 -2.04 8.48
C ALA A 72 -17.52 -2.88 7.69
N ASP A 73 -17.16 -3.37 6.50
CA ASP A 73 -18.05 -4.20 5.67
C ASP A 73 -18.31 -5.58 6.29
N THR A 74 -17.30 -6.23 6.91
CA THR A 74 -17.53 -7.49 7.64
C THR A 74 -18.54 -7.34 8.78
N ALA A 75 -18.62 -6.16 9.40
CA ALA A 75 -19.53 -5.92 10.51
C ALA A 75 -21.01 -5.81 10.08
N ILE A 76 -21.27 -5.58 8.79
CA ILE A 76 -22.62 -5.33 8.26
C ILE A 76 -23.09 -6.29 7.17
N ALA A 77 -22.21 -7.19 6.70
CA ALA A 77 -22.51 -8.22 5.72
C ALA A 77 -23.74 -9.05 6.16
N PRO A 78 -24.91 -8.91 5.49
CA PRO A 78 -26.14 -9.58 5.88
C PRO A 78 -26.22 -11.03 5.36
N ASN A 79 -25.38 -11.44 4.41
CA ASN A 79 -25.49 -12.75 3.74
C ASN A 79 -24.13 -13.43 3.45
N TRP A 80 -24.16 -14.75 3.33
CA TRP A 80 -22.99 -15.59 3.05
C TRP A 80 -22.29 -15.30 1.71
N THR A 81 -23.01 -14.75 0.72
CA THR A 81 -22.44 -14.38 -0.58
C THR A 81 -21.56 -13.14 -0.47
N GLU A 82 -21.99 -12.13 0.28
CA GLU A 82 -21.22 -10.93 0.59
C GLU A 82 -20.01 -11.27 1.46
N ILE A 83 -20.17 -12.14 2.47
CA ILE A 83 -19.04 -12.65 3.26
C ILE A 83 -18.01 -13.36 2.36
N GLY A 84 -18.46 -14.16 1.40
CA GLY A 84 -17.58 -14.84 0.44
C GLY A 84 -16.81 -13.89 -0.47
N GLN A 85 -17.46 -12.83 -0.97
CA GLN A 85 -16.79 -11.78 -1.75
C GLN A 85 -15.76 -11.02 -0.89
N LEU A 86 -16.13 -10.67 0.33
CA LEU A 86 -15.21 -9.98 1.25
C LEU A 86 -14.00 -10.84 1.59
N ALA A 87 -14.20 -12.14 1.86
CA ALA A 87 -13.12 -13.08 2.13
C ALA A 87 -12.17 -13.22 0.93
N ALA A 88 -12.70 -13.23 -0.30
CA ALA A 88 -11.88 -13.26 -1.51
C ALA A 88 -11.05 -11.98 -1.67
N ILE A 89 -11.64 -10.81 -1.44
CA ILE A 89 -10.93 -9.51 -1.48
C ILE A 89 -9.84 -9.46 -0.41
N ALA A 90 -10.15 -9.87 0.83
CA ALA A 90 -9.19 -9.92 1.93
C ALA A 90 -8.02 -10.88 1.65
N ALA A 91 -8.30 -12.04 1.04
CA ALA A 91 -7.27 -12.99 0.63
C ALA A 91 -6.34 -12.40 -0.45
N ILE A 92 -6.91 -11.79 -1.49
CA ILE A 92 -6.14 -11.10 -2.55
C ILE A 92 -5.25 -10.01 -1.95
N ARG A 93 -5.80 -9.20 -1.05
CA ARG A 93 -5.04 -8.14 -0.37
C ARG A 93 -3.90 -8.70 0.46
N THR A 94 -4.14 -9.75 1.22
CA THR A 94 -3.12 -10.39 2.06
C THR A 94 -1.95 -10.87 1.20
N VAL A 95 -2.25 -11.52 0.07
CA VAL A 95 -1.24 -12.00 -0.87
C VAL A 95 -0.46 -10.85 -1.51
N LEU A 96 -1.14 -9.82 -2.00
CA LEU A 96 -0.51 -8.65 -2.62
C LEU A 96 0.37 -7.87 -1.63
N ASN A 97 -0.11 -7.63 -0.41
CA ASN A 97 0.66 -6.95 0.63
C ASN A 97 1.90 -7.75 1.03
N PHE A 98 1.75 -9.06 1.17
CA PHE A 98 2.87 -9.93 1.49
C PHE A 98 3.96 -9.85 0.42
N PHE A 99 3.60 -9.92 -0.87
CA PHE A 99 4.56 -9.79 -1.96
C PHE A 99 5.20 -8.41 -2.01
N LEU A 100 4.41 -7.34 -1.89
CA LEU A 100 4.94 -5.98 -1.94
C LEU A 100 5.91 -5.70 -0.78
N ALA A 101 5.59 -6.12 0.44
CA ALA A 101 6.46 -5.97 1.60
C ALA A 101 7.77 -6.78 1.44
N ARG A 102 7.68 -8.00 0.91
CA ARG A 102 8.84 -8.87 0.66
C ARG A 102 9.77 -8.32 -0.41
N ASP A 103 9.20 -7.82 -1.51
CA ASP A 103 9.96 -7.16 -2.58
C ASP A 103 10.62 -5.89 -2.05
N VAL A 104 9.96 -5.18 -1.13
CA VAL A 104 10.54 -4.02 -0.49
C VAL A 104 11.76 -4.36 0.37
N GLU A 105 11.66 -5.40 1.19
CA GLU A 105 12.74 -5.84 2.07
C GLU A 105 13.96 -6.33 1.28
N THR A 106 13.73 -7.14 0.24
CA THR A 106 14.79 -7.68 -0.63
C THR A 106 15.62 -6.58 -1.32
N LEU A 107 14.99 -5.45 -1.67
CA LEU A 107 15.65 -4.33 -2.34
C LEU A 107 16.17 -3.27 -1.35
N ALA A 108 15.68 -3.29 -0.11
CA ALA A 108 16.14 -2.42 0.96
C ALA A 108 17.42 -2.93 1.62
N GLU A 109 17.70 -4.23 1.56
CA GLU A 109 18.98 -4.79 1.97
C GLU A 109 20.11 -4.08 1.20
N PRO A 110 20.96 -3.30 1.89
CA PRO A 110 22.18 -2.84 1.27
C PRO A 110 23.00 -4.09 0.97
N GLU A 111 23.59 -4.17 -0.22
CA GLU A 111 24.66 -5.11 -0.47
C GLU A 111 25.69 -4.96 0.65
N ARG A 112 25.63 -5.85 1.64
CA ARG A 112 26.77 -6.17 2.48
C ARG A 112 27.65 -7.06 1.61
N SER A 113 28.14 -6.51 0.49
CA SER A 113 29.29 -7.06 -0.20
C SER A 113 30.47 -6.81 0.73
N GLU A 114 30.84 -7.85 1.46
CA GLU A 114 32.21 -8.34 1.44
C GLU A 114 33.29 -7.25 1.30
N THR A 115 33.63 -6.58 2.40
CA THR A 115 35.06 -6.30 2.60
C THR A 115 35.69 -7.62 3.01
N VAL A 116 36.15 -8.35 1.99
CA VAL A 116 37.08 -9.48 2.06
C VAL A 116 38.26 -9.12 3.00
N ALA A 117 38.60 -10.02 3.91
CA ALA A 117 39.78 -10.01 4.81
C ALA A 117 41.11 -10.18 4.02
N PRO A 118 42.32 -10.35 4.61
CA PRO A 118 42.95 -9.86 5.86
C PRO A 118 44.26 -9.06 5.58
N ALA A 119 44.71 -8.20 6.50
CA ALA A 119 46.11 -7.73 6.52
C ALA A 119 46.50 -7.14 7.89
N ALA A 120 47.05 -7.98 8.78
CA ALA A 120 48.10 -7.66 9.75
C ALA A 120 48.62 -8.95 10.36
#